data_AF-A0A328PU59-F1
#
_entry.id   AF-A0A328PU59-F1
#
_cell.length_a   1.000
_cell.length_b   1.000
_cell.length_c   1.000
_cell.angle_alpha   90.00
_cell.angle_beta   90.00
_cell.angle_gamma   90.00
#
_symmetry.space_group_name_H-M   'P 1'
#
loop_
_entity.id
_entity.type
_entity.pdbx_description
1 polymer ?
#
loop_
_entity_poly.entity_id
_entity_poly.type
_entity_poly.pdbx_seq_one_letter_code
_entity_poly.pdbx_strand_id
1 'polypeptide(L)'
;MFSGPFNKLVELVKEKKIPVRKISVSYISDIFVDYVNNNFQDLNSIGEFLELASYLTFLKSKEILPNSHKDKEFKKHREYIYTTIENYDIIKKAQEVIKNNFGKEKKKPIKVKNKASMEKEDVKYQLVKFFDDYISKQKKLEIIKEAYRIEDAIEFLEKKEHFNSFDLFEYSKHNKLNFLVMFLASLILVNRGFFDYSNGYFIKSSNKHLGSDPNEYR
;
A
#
# COMPACT_ATOMS: atom_id res chain seq x y z
N MET A 1 6.82 -1.80 1.98
CA MET A 1 5.95 -0.95 1.14
C MET A 1 6.74 0.29 0.78
N PHE A 2 7.18 0.38 -0.48
CA PHE A 2 7.94 1.52 -1.00
C PHE A 2 7.07 2.78 -0.93
N SER A 3 7.53 3.82 -0.24
CA SER A 3 6.73 5.03 0.00
C SER A 3 7.05 6.13 -1.01
N GLY A 4 6.77 5.89 -2.30
CA GLY A 4 6.83 6.91 -3.35
C GLY A 4 8.23 7.47 -3.69
N PRO A 5 8.33 8.30 -4.75
CA PRO A 5 9.60 8.79 -5.28
C PRO A 5 10.30 9.79 -4.34
N PHE A 6 9.55 10.67 -3.66
CA PHE A 6 10.12 11.64 -2.73
C PHE A 6 10.75 11.00 -1.48
N ASN A 7 10.16 9.95 -0.90
CA ASN A 7 10.80 9.26 0.22
C ASN A 7 12.13 8.64 -0.21
N LYS A 8 12.16 8.04 -1.41
CA LYS A 8 13.41 7.45 -1.91
C LYS A 8 14.45 8.52 -2.22
N LEU A 9 14.05 9.67 -2.80
CA LEU A 9 14.93 10.82 -2.99
C LEU A 9 15.56 11.27 -1.66
N VAL A 10 14.75 11.43 -0.61
CA VAL A 10 15.21 11.85 0.72
C VAL A 10 16.19 10.84 1.31
N GLU A 11 15.93 9.54 1.15
CA GLU A 11 16.82 8.47 1.58
C GLU A 11 18.20 8.57 0.90
N LEU A 12 18.22 8.65 -0.43
CA LEU A 12 19.44 8.75 -1.22
C LEU A 12 20.25 10.02 -0.90
N VAL A 13 19.57 11.15 -0.72
CA VAL A 13 20.22 12.42 -0.34
C VAL A 13 20.83 12.33 1.06
N LYS A 14 20.14 11.67 2.01
CA LYS A 14 20.64 11.49 3.38
C LYS A 14 21.86 10.58 3.47
N GLU A 15 21.98 9.58 2.59
CA GLU A 15 23.16 8.72 2.53
C GLU A 15 24.46 9.49 2.30
N LYS A 16 24.38 10.66 1.65
CA LYS A 16 25.53 11.56 1.44
C LYS A 16 26.04 12.23 2.71
N LYS A 17 25.27 12.20 3.82
CA LYS A 17 25.60 12.81 5.12
C LYS A 17 25.97 14.31 5.05
N ILE A 18 25.48 15.01 4.03
CA ILE A 18 25.68 16.44 3.80
C ILE A 18 24.31 17.13 3.92
N PRO A 19 24.22 18.32 4.55
CA PRO A 19 22.97 19.09 4.58
C PRO A 19 22.45 19.34 3.16
N VAL A 20 21.16 19.09 2.90
CA VAL A 20 20.58 19.17 1.54
C VAL A 20 20.82 20.52 0.86
N ARG A 21 20.77 21.63 1.63
CA ARG A 21 21.01 22.99 1.10
C ARG A 21 22.46 23.25 0.65
N LYS A 22 23.40 22.38 1.03
CA LYS A 22 24.81 22.42 0.57
C LYS A 22 25.04 21.55 -0.68
N ILE A 23 24.02 20.83 -1.12
CA ILE A 23 24.07 19.98 -2.31
C ILE A 23 23.39 20.72 -3.45
N SER A 24 24.01 20.76 -4.63
CA SER A 24 23.38 21.36 -5.83
C SER A 24 22.19 20.52 -6.30
N VAL A 25 21.20 21.16 -6.93
CA VAL A 25 20.05 20.42 -7.49
C VAL A 25 20.49 19.49 -8.61
N SER A 26 21.54 19.85 -9.34
CA SER A 26 22.18 19.00 -10.35
C SER A 26 22.68 17.69 -9.75
N TYR A 27 23.37 17.74 -8.59
CA TYR A 27 23.86 16.53 -7.94
C TYR A 27 22.70 15.68 -7.39
N ILE A 28 21.66 16.33 -6.85
CA ILE A 28 20.43 15.64 -6.41
C ILE A 28 19.76 14.94 -7.61
N SER A 29 19.71 15.60 -8.75
CA SER A 29 19.18 15.04 -10.00
C SER A 29 19.97 13.81 -10.43
N ASP A 30 21.30 13.86 -10.41
CA ASP A 30 22.15 12.75 -10.83
C ASP A 30 21.94 11.52 -9.95
N ILE A 31 21.96 11.71 -8.62
CA ILE A 31 21.67 10.63 -7.67
C ILE A 31 20.33 9.95 -7.97
N PHE A 32 19.29 10.74 -8.23
CA PHE A 32 17.95 10.21 -8.42
C PHE A 32 17.77 9.53 -9.78
N VAL A 33 18.30 10.13 -10.85
CA VAL A 33 18.24 9.56 -12.21
C VAL A 33 19.03 8.25 -12.26
N ASP A 34 20.22 8.19 -11.66
CA ASP A 34 21.00 6.97 -11.55
C ASP A 34 20.23 5.86 -10.84
N TYR A 35 19.54 6.20 -9.75
CA TYR A 35 18.68 5.25 -9.04
C TYR A 35 17.55 4.73 -9.94
N VAL A 36 16.84 5.62 -10.65
CA VAL A 36 15.73 5.23 -11.53
C VAL A 36 16.21 4.34 -12.67
N ASN A 37 17.34 4.66 -13.30
CA ASN A 37 17.91 3.86 -14.39
C ASN A 37 18.31 2.45 -13.93
N ASN A 38 18.92 2.33 -12.76
CA ASN A 38 19.36 1.04 -12.22
C ASN A 38 18.22 0.14 -11.72
N ASN A 39 17.06 0.71 -11.40
CA ASN A 39 15.93 -0.02 -10.80
C ASN A 39 14.67 0.04 -11.68
N PHE A 40 14.81 0.40 -12.96
CA PHE A 40 13.67 0.70 -13.84
C PHE A 40 12.62 -0.42 -13.89
N GLN A 41 13.05 -1.68 -13.86
CA GLN A 41 12.16 -2.85 -13.95
C GLN A 41 11.43 -3.19 -12.64
N ASP A 42 11.96 -2.76 -11.49
CA ASP A 42 11.46 -3.14 -10.17
C ASP A 42 10.53 -2.07 -9.55
N LEU A 43 10.37 -0.93 -10.21
CA LEU A 43 9.56 0.19 -9.72
C LEU A 43 8.08 -0.01 -10.03
N ASN A 44 7.31 -0.43 -9.02
CA ASN A 44 5.85 -0.61 -9.11
C ASN A 44 5.08 0.63 -9.62
N SER A 45 5.59 1.84 -9.40
CA SER A 45 5.00 3.11 -9.85
C SER A 45 5.98 3.90 -10.71
N ILE A 46 6.52 3.29 -11.77
CA ILE A 46 7.56 3.91 -12.62
C ILE A 46 7.20 5.31 -13.14
N GLY A 47 5.91 5.57 -13.42
CA GLY A 47 5.44 6.88 -13.91
C GLY A 47 5.76 8.03 -12.96
N GLU A 48 5.51 7.86 -11.66
CA GLU A 48 5.79 8.90 -10.65
C GLU A 48 7.30 9.14 -10.48
N PHE A 49 8.11 8.08 -10.61
CA PHE A 49 9.57 8.18 -10.56
C PHE A 49 10.11 8.90 -11.79
N LEU A 50 9.58 8.60 -12.98
CA LEU A 50 9.95 9.28 -14.21
C LEU A 50 9.53 10.76 -14.20
N GLU A 51 8.36 11.08 -13.65
CA GLU A 51 7.92 12.46 -13.47
C GLU A 51 8.93 13.25 -12.62
N LEU A 52 9.29 12.72 -11.44
CA LEU A 52 10.26 13.39 -10.58
C LEU A 52 11.66 13.46 -11.21
N ALA A 53 12.10 12.40 -11.90
CA ALA A 53 13.39 12.36 -12.60
C ALA A 53 13.45 13.39 -13.74
N SER A 54 12.39 13.50 -14.53
CA SER A 54 12.25 14.50 -15.59
C SER A 54 12.28 15.91 -15.01
N TYR A 55 11.54 16.15 -13.92
CA TYR A 55 11.53 17.44 -13.24
C TYR A 55 12.91 17.83 -12.69
N LEU A 56 13.60 16.90 -12.02
CA LEU A 56 14.96 17.15 -11.52
C LEU A 56 15.96 17.39 -12.66
N THR A 57 15.84 16.65 -13.76
CA THR A 57 16.67 16.83 -14.97
C THR A 57 16.46 18.22 -15.59
N PHE A 58 15.21 18.68 -15.66
CA PHE A 58 14.89 20.04 -16.07
C PHE A 58 15.56 21.09 -15.16
N LEU A 59 15.54 20.88 -13.84
CA LEU A 59 16.21 21.78 -12.90
C LEU A 59 17.73 21.74 -13.03
N LYS A 60 18.33 20.57 -13.30
CA LYS A 60 19.75 20.43 -13.62
C LYS A 60 20.12 21.26 -14.85
N SER A 61 19.35 21.14 -15.93
CA SER A 61 19.54 21.92 -17.15
C SER A 61 19.51 23.43 -16.88
N LYS A 62 18.53 23.91 -16.11
CA LYS A 62 18.45 25.33 -15.70
C LYS A 62 19.61 25.78 -14.82
N GLU A 63 20.13 24.92 -13.93
CA GLU A 63 21.21 25.29 -13.02
C GLU A 63 22.53 25.56 -13.75
N ILE A 64 22.81 24.81 -14.81
CA ILE A 64 24.04 24.88 -15.61
C ILE A 64 24.12 26.19 -16.44
N LEU A 65 22.99 26.84 -16.71
CA LEU A 65 22.95 28.04 -17.55
C LEU A 65 23.74 29.22 -16.93
N PRO A 66 24.48 29.99 -17.74
CA PRO A 66 25.14 31.20 -17.27
C PRO A 66 24.06 32.22 -16.84
N ASN A 67 24.14 32.67 -15.57
CA ASN A 67 23.15 33.50 -14.87
C ASN A 67 21.94 32.77 -14.24
N SER A 68 21.97 31.46 -14.04
CA SER A 68 20.91 30.74 -13.30
C SER A 68 20.62 31.36 -11.91
N HIS A 69 21.61 31.95 -11.26
CA HIS A 69 21.44 32.70 -10.00
C HIS A 69 20.56 33.97 -10.09
N LYS A 70 20.24 34.48 -11.28
CA LYS A 70 19.34 35.63 -11.48
C LYS A 70 17.92 35.18 -11.85
N ASP A 71 17.74 33.94 -12.30
CA ASP A 71 16.43 33.37 -12.62
C ASP A 71 15.61 33.17 -11.33
N LYS A 72 14.57 33.99 -11.17
CA LYS A 72 13.64 33.92 -10.03
C LYS A 72 12.83 32.64 -10.04
N GLU A 73 12.44 32.16 -11.22
CA GLU A 73 11.65 30.94 -11.37
C GLU A 73 12.49 29.72 -10.94
N PHE A 74 13.72 29.63 -11.44
CA PHE A 74 14.66 28.57 -11.02
C PHE A 74 14.90 28.58 -9.51
N LYS A 75 15.13 29.76 -8.91
CA LYS A 75 15.27 29.88 -7.44
C LYS A 75 14.06 29.32 -6.69
N LYS A 76 12.84 29.62 -7.15
CA LYS A 76 11.61 29.13 -6.53
C LYS A 76 11.52 27.61 -6.60
N HIS A 77 11.82 27.03 -7.76
CA HIS A 77 11.79 25.57 -7.95
C HIS A 77 12.87 24.85 -7.15
N ARG A 78 14.08 25.42 -7.09
CA ARG A 78 15.15 24.92 -6.22
C ARG A 78 14.74 24.95 -4.76
N GLU A 79 14.17 26.06 -4.29
CA GLU A 79 13.74 26.18 -2.90
C GLU A 79 12.60 25.20 -2.58
N TYR A 80 11.70 24.96 -3.53
CA TYR A 80 10.67 23.94 -3.41
C TYR A 80 11.26 22.54 -3.20
N ILE A 81 12.27 22.14 -3.99
CA ILE A 81 12.94 20.84 -3.81
C ILE A 81 13.57 20.72 -2.43
N TYR A 82 14.35 21.72 -1.99
CA TYR A 82 14.99 21.69 -0.67
C TYR A 82 13.98 21.60 0.46
N THR A 83 12.96 22.46 0.43
CA THR A 83 11.90 22.48 1.45
C THR A 83 11.13 21.17 1.48
N THR A 84 10.86 20.58 0.31
CA THR A 84 10.16 19.30 0.22
C THR A 84 11.00 18.18 0.84
N ILE A 85 12.29 18.09 0.51
CA ILE A 85 13.20 17.08 1.09
C ILE A 85 13.27 17.24 2.62
N GLU A 86 13.40 18.47 3.12
CA GLU A 86 13.43 18.77 4.56
C GLU A 86 12.12 18.38 5.26
N ASN A 87 10.98 18.72 4.68
CA ASN A 87 9.66 18.39 5.22
C ASN A 87 9.43 16.88 5.28
N TYR A 88 9.78 16.16 4.21
CA TYR A 88 9.67 14.70 4.20
C TYR A 88 10.57 14.07 5.26
N ASP A 89 11.77 14.60 5.50
CA ASP A 89 12.64 14.12 6.57
C ASP A 89 12.03 14.32 7.96
N ILE A 90 11.44 15.49 8.22
CA ILE A 90 10.75 15.80 9.47
C ILE A 90 9.57 14.84 9.67
N ILE A 91 8.76 14.63 8.64
CA ILE A 91 7.60 13.72 8.69
C ILE A 91 8.05 12.29 8.95
N LYS A 92 9.12 11.82 8.30
CA LYS A 92 9.66 10.47 8.49
C LYS A 92 10.14 10.26 9.93
N LYS A 93 10.86 11.23 10.50
CA LYS A 93 11.27 11.22 11.93
C LYS A 93 10.06 11.22 12.86
N ALA A 94 9.05 12.06 12.59
CA ALA A 94 7.82 12.10 13.38
C ALA A 94 7.08 10.76 13.30
N GLN A 95 7.03 10.14 12.12
CA GLN A 95 6.43 8.82 11.92
C GLN A 95 7.14 7.75 12.76
N GLU A 96 8.48 7.75 12.82
CA GLU A 96 9.25 6.83 13.68
C GLU A 96 8.93 7.04 15.16
N VAL A 97 8.88 8.28 15.63
CA VAL A 97 8.52 8.61 17.01
C VAL A 97 7.10 8.14 17.34
N ILE A 98 6.14 8.40 16.45
CA ILE A 98 4.75 7.97 16.63
C ILE A 98 4.68 6.44 16.64
N LYS A 99 5.28 5.76 15.67
CA LYS A 99 5.32 4.29 15.58
C LYS A 99 5.92 3.67 16.84
N ASN A 100 7.00 4.25 17.37
CA ASN A 100 7.64 3.78 18.60
C ASN A 100 6.80 4.02 19.86
N ASN A 101 5.87 4.96 19.85
CA ASN A 101 4.95 5.23 20.96
C ASN A 101 3.57 4.60 20.76
N PHE A 102 3.23 4.18 19.54
CA PHE A 102 1.95 3.59 19.19
C PHE A 102 1.79 2.22 19.88
N GLY A 103 0.70 2.04 20.62
CA GLY A 103 0.44 0.80 21.38
C GLY A 103 1.22 0.66 22.69
N LYS A 104 2.13 1.58 23.03
CA LYS A 104 2.70 1.63 24.40
C LYS A 104 1.65 2.25 25.32
N GLU A 105 1.28 1.56 26.40
CA GLU A 105 0.33 2.04 27.41
C GLU A 105 0.89 3.23 28.20
N LYS A 106 1.03 4.38 27.58
CA LYS A 106 1.15 5.67 28.27
C LYS A 106 -0.26 6.18 28.58
N LYS A 107 -1.07 5.37 29.26
CA LYS A 107 -2.39 5.78 29.74
C LYS A 107 -2.19 6.82 30.84
N LYS A 108 -2.13 8.10 30.45
CA LYS A 108 -2.24 9.19 31.41
C LYS A 108 -3.72 9.30 31.79
N PRO A 109 -4.11 9.16 33.06
CA PRO A 109 -5.48 9.41 33.46
C PRO A 109 -5.81 10.87 33.18
N ILE A 110 -6.73 11.13 32.24
CA ILE A 110 -7.23 12.47 31.94
C ILE A 110 -8.52 12.64 32.75
N LYS A 111 -8.59 13.65 33.61
CA LYS A 111 -9.83 14.03 34.28
C LYS A 111 -10.80 14.57 33.24
N VAL A 112 -11.78 13.77 32.84
CA VAL A 112 -12.89 14.23 32.00
C VAL A 112 -13.86 15.00 32.89
N LYS A 113 -14.19 16.25 32.53
CA LYS A 113 -15.21 17.01 33.26
C LYS A 113 -16.58 16.37 33.01
N ASN A 114 -17.26 15.92 34.06
CA ASN A 114 -18.61 15.31 34.01
C ASN A 114 -19.75 16.29 33.63
N LYS A 115 -19.45 17.49 33.15
CA LYS A 115 -20.44 18.45 32.63
C LYS A 115 -20.06 18.84 31.21
N ALA A 116 -20.58 18.09 30.25
CA ALA A 116 -20.63 18.52 28.87
C ALA A 116 -21.75 19.57 28.76
N SER A 117 -21.41 20.86 28.87
CA SER A 117 -22.28 21.92 28.35
C SER A 117 -21.93 22.05 26.87
N MET A 118 -22.68 21.37 26.02
CA MET A 118 -22.50 21.46 24.57
C MET A 118 -23.63 22.31 23.99
N GLU A 119 -23.27 23.29 23.18
CA GLU A 119 -24.25 24.05 22.40
C GLU A 119 -24.94 23.09 21.41
N LYS A 120 -26.26 23.22 21.21
CA LYS A 120 -27.06 22.24 20.45
C LYS A 120 -26.60 22.07 19.00
N GLU A 121 -25.98 23.10 18.41
CA GLU A 121 -25.45 23.08 17.04
C GLU A 121 -24.19 22.20 16.90
N ASP A 122 -23.36 22.12 17.95
CA ASP A 122 -22.18 21.25 17.98
C ASP A 122 -22.54 19.77 18.02
N VAL A 123 -23.68 19.42 18.64
CA VAL A 123 -24.10 18.02 18.79
C VAL A 123 -24.44 17.40 17.43
N LYS A 124 -25.11 18.14 16.54
CA LYS A 124 -25.45 17.65 15.19
C LYS A 124 -24.18 17.38 14.38
N TYR A 125 -23.24 18.31 14.37
CA TYR A 125 -21.98 18.16 13.64
C TYR A 125 -21.15 16.99 14.19
N GLN A 126 -21.07 16.85 15.51
CA GLN A 126 -20.34 15.75 16.14
C GLN A 126 -20.99 14.38 15.88
N LEU A 127 -22.32 14.30 15.87
CA LEU A 127 -23.03 13.07 15.51
C LEU A 127 -22.76 12.69 14.05
N VAL A 128 -22.84 13.64 13.12
CA VAL A 128 -22.50 13.39 11.70
C VAL A 128 -21.07 12.86 11.59
N LYS A 129 -20.10 13.54 12.21
CA LYS A 129 -18.70 13.11 12.18
C LYS A 129 -18.49 11.72 12.81
N PHE A 130 -19.18 11.43 13.91
CA PHE A 130 -19.14 10.10 14.54
C PHE A 130 -19.71 9.03 13.62
N PHE A 131 -20.87 9.29 12.98
CA PHE A 131 -21.48 8.35 12.05
C PHE A 131 -20.63 8.16 10.81
N ASP A 132 -20.02 9.21 10.26
CA ASP A 132 -19.07 9.10 9.15
C ASP A 132 -17.86 8.25 9.51
N ASP A 133 -17.27 8.46 10.69
CA ASP A 133 -16.16 7.66 11.20
C ASP A 133 -16.58 6.20 11.45
N TYR A 134 -17.78 5.99 12.00
CA TYR A 134 -18.33 4.67 12.29
C TYR A 134 -18.63 3.89 11.01
N ILE A 135 -19.32 4.51 10.06
CA ILE A 135 -19.63 3.93 8.74
C ILE A 135 -18.34 3.66 7.99
N SER A 136 -17.36 4.57 8.01
CA SER A 136 -16.07 4.36 7.33
C SER A 136 -15.28 3.19 7.93
N LYS A 137 -15.28 3.05 9.26
CA LYS A 137 -14.70 1.89 9.95
C LYS A 137 -15.45 0.61 9.62
N GLN A 138 -16.79 0.65 9.61
CA GLN A 138 -17.61 -0.50 9.26
C GLN A 138 -17.42 -0.91 7.81
N LYS A 139 -17.42 0.00 6.85
CA LYS A 139 -17.10 -0.29 5.43
C LYS A 139 -15.73 -0.93 5.28
N LYS A 140 -14.72 -0.44 6.02
CA LYS A 140 -13.40 -1.08 6.02
C LYS A 140 -13.44 -2.51 6.57
N LEU A 141 -14.26 -2.77 7.59
CA LEU A 141 -14.48 -4.11 8.15
C LEU A 141 -15.38 -4.99 7.28
N GLU A 142 -16.35 -4.42 6.56
CA GLU A 142 -17.18 -5.08 5.56
C GLU A 142 -16.34 -5.45 4.35
N ILE A 143 -15.47 -4.59 3.81
CA ILE A 143 -14.50 -4.95 2.77
C ILE A 143 -13.61 -6.12 3.22
N ILE A 144 -13.31 -6.23 4.52
CA ILE A 144 -12.56 -7.36 5.09
C ILE A 144 -13.46 -8.61 5.28
N LYS A 145 -14.76 -8.46 5.56
CA LYS A 145 -15.73 -9.55 5.71
C LYS A 145 -16.31 -10.07 4.39
N GLU A 146 -16.44 -9.20 3.38
CA GLU A 146 -16.81 -9.49 2.00
C GLU A 146 -15.65 -10.12 1.21
N ALA A 147 -14.47 -10.25 1.82
CA ALA A 147 -13.49 -11.22 1.35
C ALA A 147 -14.16 -12.60 1.44
N TYR A 148 -14.60 -13.08 0.27
CA TYR A 148 -15.20 -14.39 0.07
C TYR A 148 -14.45 -15.42 0.92
N ARG A 149 -15.15 -16.16 1.79
CA ARG A 149 -14.46 -17.12 2.67
C ARG A 149 -13.91 -18.26 1.84
N ILE A 150 -12.76 -18.79 2.24
CA ILE A 150 -12.12 -19.91 1.54
C ILE A 150 -13.02 -21.14 1.65
N GLU A 151 -13.70 -21.32 2.78
CA GLU A 151 -14.65 -22.41 3.02
C GLU A 151 -15.81 -22.36 2.01
N ASP A 152 -16.39 -21.17 1.79
CA ASP A 152 -17.48 -20.97 0.82
C ASP A 152 -17.02 -21.23 -0.62
N ALA A 153 -15.78 -20.83 -0.95
CA ALA A 153 -15.17 -21.09 -2.25
C ALA A 153 -14.92 -22.59 -2.49
N ILE A 154 -14.48 -23.34 -1.47
CA ILE A 154 -14.30 -24.78 -1.56
C ILE A 154 -15.66 -25.46 -1.82
N GLU A 155 -16.69 -25.14 -1.04
CA GLU A 155 -18.03 -25.74 -1.22
C GLU A 155 -18.62 -25.42 -2.60
N PHE A 156 -18.37 -24.22 -3.12
CA PHE A 156 -18.79 -23.82 -4.44
C PHE A 156 -18.07 -24.60 -5.55
N LEU A 157 -16.74 -24.76 -5.44
CA LEU A 157 -15.93 -25.45 -6.45
C LEU A 157 -16.12 -26.98 -6.44
N GLU A 158 -16.39 -27.59 -5.27
CA GLU A 158 -16.70 -29.02 -5.16
C GLU A 158 -17.93 -29.45 -5.99
N LYS A 159 -18.87 -28.53 -6.22
CA LYS A 159 -20.08 -28.75 -7.03
C LYS A 159 -19.80 -28.75 -8.53
N LYS A 160 -18.58 -28.41 -8.97
CA LYS A 160 -18.19 -28.37 -10.39
C LYS A 160 -17.49 -29.67 -10.79
N GLU A 161 -17.74 -30.14 -12.00
CA GLU A 161 -17.07 -31.33 -12.56
C GLU A 161 -15.71 -30.98 -13.15
N HIS A 162 -15.60 -29.83 -13.81
CA HIS A 162 -14.33 -29.27 -14.26
C HIS A 162 -14.39 -27.74 -14.28
N PHE A 163 -13.24 -27.08 -14.12
CA PHE A 163 -13.11 -25.63 -14.29
C PHE A 163 -11.67 -25.27 -14.67
N ASN A 164 -11.47 -24.10 -15.29
CA ASN A 164 -10.15 -23.55 -15.60
C ASN A 164 -9.91 -22.20 -14.88
N SER A 165 -8.74 -21.59 -15.09
CA SER A 165 -8.41 -20.30 -14.48
C SER A 165 -9.31 -19.14 -14.94
N PHE A 166 -9.86 -19.20 -16.15
CA PHE A 166 -10.81 -18.21 -16.64
C PHE A 166 -12.17 -18.35 -15.95
N ASP A 167 -12.64 -19.57 -15.73
CA ASP A 167 -13.85 -19.86 -14.97
C ASP A 167 -13.72 -19.33 -13.54
N LEU A 168 -12.57 -19.52 -12.89
CA LEU A 168 -12.30 -18.94 -11.57
C LEU A 168 -12.38 -17.41 -11.59
N PHE A 169 -11.95 -16.76 -12.68
CA PHE A 169 -12.03 -15.31 -12.84
C PHE A 169 -13.48 -14.83 -13.02
N GLU A 170 -14.28 -15.55 -13.81
CA GLU A 170 -15.72 -15.33 -13.95
C GLU A 170 -16.45 -15.53 -12.61
N TYR A 171 -16.20 -16.65 -11.91
CA TYR A 171 -16.79 -16.95 -10.60
C TYR A 171 -16.42 -15.91 -9.54
N SER A 172 -15.25 -15.29 -9.67
CA SER A 172 -14.80 -14.21 -8.80
C SER A 172 -15.46 -12.85 -9.07
N LYS A 173 -16.34 -12.74 -10.06
CA LYS A 173 -16.94 -11.49 -10.55
C LYS A 173 -15.87 -10.45 -10.91
N HIS A 174 -14.75 -10.91 -11.48
CA HIS A 174 -13.59 -10.08 -11.85
C HIS A 174 -12.94 -9.32 -10.68
N ASN A 175 -13.18 -9.72 -9.43
CA ASN A 175 -12.54 -9.12 -8.26
C ASN A 175 -11.25 -9.87 -7.91
N LYS A 176 -10.12 -9.16 -7.89
CA LYS A 176 -8.79 -9.73 -7.62
C LYS A 176 -8.71 -10.51 -6.30
N LEU A 177 -9.36 -10.03 -5.23
CA LEU A 177 -9.34 -10.73 -3.94
C LEU A 177 -10.18 -12.02 -4.00
N ASN A 178 -11.37 -11.96 -4.58
CA ASN A 178 -12.21 -13.15 -4.75
C ASN A 178 -11.54 -14.19 -5.65
N PHE A 179 -10.83 -13.75 -6.68
CA PHE A 179 -10.05 -14.63 -7.54
C PHE A 179 -8.96 -15.35 -6.76
N LEU A 180 -8.21 -14.62 -5.91
CA LEU A 180 -7.20 -15.23 -5.05
C LEU A 180 -7.78 -16.26 -4.11
N VAL A 181 -8.95 -16.00 -3.51
CA VAL A 181 -9.65 -16.97 -2.65
C VAL A 181 -10.07 -18.21 -3.44
N MET A 182 -10.70 -18.02 -4.61
CA MET A 182 -11.14 -19.12 -5.49
C MET A 182 -9.96 -19.95 -5.99
N PHE A 183 -8.84 -19.30 -6.31
CA PHE A 183 -7.60 -19.96 -6.73
C PHE A 183 -6.93 -20.71 -5.58
N LEU A 184 -6.91 -20.14 -4.38
CA LEU A 184 -6.40 -20.84 -3.21
C LEU A 184 -7.28 -22.07 -2.87
N ALA A 185 -8.60 -21.92 -2.96
CA ALA A 185 -9.55 -23.02 -2.78
C ALA A 185 -9.33 -24.13 -3.82
N SER A 186 -9.10 -23.80 -5.09
CA SER A 186 -8.81 -24.81 -6.12
C SER A 186 -7.50 -25.56 -5.85
N LEU A 187 -6.45 -24.87 -5.39
CA LEU A 187 -5.19 -25.51 -4.99
C LEU A 187 -5.37 -26.41 -3.77
N ILE A 188 -6.17 -26.00 -2.78
CA ILE A 188 -6.50 -26.83 -1.62
C ILE A 188 -7.24 -28.10 -2.06
N LEU A 189 -8.18 -27.99 -3.00
CA LEU A 189 -8.92 -29.12 -3.54
C LEU A 189 -8.02 -30.11 -4.29
N VAL A 190 -7.04 -29.62 -5.04
CA VAL A 190 -6.03 -30.47 -5.69
C VAL A 190 -5.14 -31.14 -4.65
N ASN A 191 -4.64 -30.39 -3.66
CA ASN A 191 -3.79 -30.94 -2.61
C ASN A 191 -4.51 -32.01 -1.76
N ARG A 192 -5.83 -31.90 -1.62
CA ARG A 192 -6.68 -32.89 -0.92
C ARG A 192 -7.11 -34.06 -1.81
N GLY A 193 -6.74 -34.07 -3.10
CA GLY A 193 -7.08 -35.15 -4.04
C GLY A 193 -8.53 -35.17 -4.51
N PHE A 194 -9.29 -34.08 -4.35
CA PHE A 194 -10.64 -33.96 -4.89
C PHE A 194 -10.64 -33.60 -6.38
N PHE A 195 -9.57 -32.95 -6.85
CA PHE A 195 -9.39 -32.52 -8.23
C PHE A 195 -7.98 -32.85 -8.70
N ASP A 196 -7.85 -33.22 -9.97
CA ASP A 196 -6.58 -33.35 -10.67
C ASP A 196 -6.41 -32.19 -11.64
N TYR A 197 -5.19 -31.68 -11.77
CA TYR A 197 -4.86 -30.63 -12.72
C TYR A 197 -4.21 -31.21 -13.97
N SER A 198 -4.91 -31.14 -15.12
CA SER A 198 -4.39 -31.61 -16.40
C SER A 198 -4.87 -30.72 -17.55
N ASN A 199 -3.98 -30.47 -18.53
CA ASN A 199 -4.26 -29.68 -19.72
C ASN A 199 -4.90 -28.29 -19.46
N GLY A 200 -4.55 -27.64 -18.35
CA GLY A 200 -5.10 -26.32 -18.00
C GLY A 200 -6.44 -26.36 -17.25
N TYR A 201 -6.98 -27.54 -16.97
CA TYR A 201 -8.24 -27.74 -16.27
C TYR A 201 -8.04 -28.44 -14.93
N PHE A 202 -8.82 -28.01 -13.94
CA PHE A 202 -9.08 -28.74 -12.71
C PHE A 202 -10.24 -29.69 -13.00
N ILE A 203 -10.00 -31.00 -12.90
CA ILE A 203 -10.97 -32.06 -13.22
C ILE A 203 -11.26 -32.82 -11.93
N LYS A 204 -12.54 -33.02 -11.61
CA LYS A 204 -12.93 -33.73 -10.39
C LYS A 204 -12.52 -35.20 -10.45
N SER A 205 -11.76 -35.65 -9.46
CA SER A 205 -11.25 -37.02 -9.41
C SER A 205 -12.40 -37.99 -9.09
N SER A 206 -12.57 -39.05 -9.89
CA SER A 206 -13.71 -39.98 -9.79
C SER A 206 -13.65 -40.99 -8.62
N ASN A 207 -12.66 -40.90 -7.73
CA ASN A 207 -12.56 -41.77 -6.56
C ASN A 207 -13.27 -41.15 -5.35
N LYS A 208 -14.48 -41.63 -5.06
CA LYS A 208 -15.29 -41.24 -3.89
C LYS A 208 -14.78 -41.89 -2.60
N HIS A 209 -14.68 -41.06 -1.55
CA HIS A 209 -14.77 -41.32 -0.10
C HIS A 209 -14.10 -42.55 0.53
N LEU A 210 -13.12 -42.29 1.41
CA LEU A 210 -12.98 -42.90 2.74
C LEU A 210 -12.22 -41.85 3.58
N GLY A 211 -12.82 -41.17 4.56
CA GLY A 211 -12.95 -41.72 5.91
C GLY A 211 -11.68 -41.45 6.71
N SER A 212 -11.62 -40.33 7.42
CA SER A 212 -10.69 -40.15 8.54
C SER A 212 -11.41 -39.40 9.65
N ASP A 213 -11.91 -40.22 10.58
CA ASP A 213 -12.41 -39.88 11.92
C ASP A 213 -11.41 -38.95 12.65
N PRO A 214 -11.88 -37.99 13.47
CA PRO A 214 -11.01 -37.11 14.24
C PRO A 214 -10.61 -37.81 15.54
N ASN A 215 -9.64 -38.74 15.48
CA ASN A 215 -8.93 -39.24 16.68
C ASN A 215 -7.67 -40.01 16.27
N GLU A 216 -6.60 -39.31 15.91
CA GLU A 216 -5.25 -39.88 15.95
C GLU A 216 -4.21 -38.77 16.14
N TYR A 217 -4.19 -38.21 17.35
CA TYR A 217 -2.98 -37.69 17.97
C TYR A 217 -2.89 -38.27 19.38
N ARG A 218 -2.22 -39.41 19.48
CA ARG A 218 -1.59 -39.90 20.70
C ARG A 218 -0.26 -40.54 20.35
#